data_AF-A0AA88VIF7-F1
#
_entry.id   AF-A0AA88VIF7-F1
#
_cell.length_a   1.000
_cell.length_b   1.000
_cell.length_c   1.000
_cell.angle_alpha   90.00
_cell.angle_beta   90.00
_cell.angle_gamma   90.00
#
_symmetry.space_group_name_H-M   'P 1'
#
loop_
_entity.id
_entity.type
_entity.pdbx_description
1 polymer ?
#
loop_
_entity_poly.entity_id
_entity_poly.type
_entity_poly.pdbx_seq_one_letter_code
_entity_poly.pdbx_strand_id
1 'polypeptide(L)'
;MENYFHASSAKDEKEVALCIKDLNSPTFYPSMISIWVTDSFERKDMERDLLAKLLINLAKSHDGMLNQDQLIKGFESVLATLEDAVNDAPKAAEFLGRIFAKVILENVITITEIGRLIYEGGEEGRFVEIGLAAEVLGSILEIIKSEKGDPVLNEILRGSSLCLENFRPRDSRKSCRFVPSSYRI
;
A
#
# COMPACT_ATOMS: atom_id res chain seq x y z
N MET A 1 13.53 6.14 20.12
CA MET A 1 12.61 5.78 19.02
C MET A 1 12.23 4.30 19.05
N GLU A 2 13.12 3.42 19.50
CA GLU A 2 12.86 1.97 19.67
C GLU A 2 11.72 1.62 20.66
N ASN A 3 11.39 2.50 21.60
CA ASN A 3 10.35 2.22 22.62
C ASN A 3 8.90 2.38 22.14
N TYR A 4 8.64 3.00 20.98
CA TYR A 4 7.28 3.06 20.42
C TYR A 4 6.88 1.75 19.73
N PHE A 5 7.85 0.95 19.34
CA PHE A 5 7.62 -0.29 18.60
C PHE A 5 7.21 -1.45 19.50
N HIS A 6 7.64 -1.50 20.76
CA HIS A 6 7.19 -2.56 21.68
C HIS A 6 5.75 -2.37 22.20
N ALA A 7 5.13 -1.22 21.94
CA ALA A 7 3.70 -1.03 22.10
C ALA A 7 2.88 -1.75 21.00
N SER A 8 3.52 -2.34 19.99
CA SER A 8 2.87 -3.07 18.89
C SER A 8 2.39 -4.47 19.26
N SER A 9 2.11 -4.76 20.53
CA SER A 9 1.08 -5.76 20.84
C SER A 9 -0.26 -5.12 20.44
N ALA A 10 -0.54 -5.14 19.14
CA ALA A 10 -1.77 -4.69 18.49
C ALA A 10 -2.98 -5.42 19.08
N LYS A 11 -3.41 -4.99 20.28
CA LYS A 11 -4.57 -5.53 20.98
C LYS A 11 -5.59 -4.47 21.37
N ASP A 12 -5.27 -3.18 21.24
CA ASP A 12 -6.30 -2.15 21.26
C ASP A 12 -6.00 -1.01 20.29
N GLU A 13 -6.70 -1.01 19.15
CA GLU A 13 -6.66 0.08 18.16
C GLU A 13 -6.96 1.44 18.81
N LYS A 14 -7.73 1.47 19.89
CA LYS A 14 -8.05 2.71 20.63
C LYS A 14 -6.85 3.21 21.41
N GLU A 15 -6.04 2.33 22.00
CA GLU A 15 -4.81 2.74 22.69
C GLU A 15 -3.81 3.35 21.71
N VAL A 16 -3.69 2.77 20.50
CA VAL A 16 -2.83 3.33 19.45
C VAL A 16 -3.34 4.70 19.00
N ALA A 17 -4.65 4.85 18.80
CA ALA A 17 -5.25 6.13 18.44
C ALA A 17 -5.03 7.20 19.53
N LEU A 18 -5.19 6.84 20.80
CA LEU A 18 -4.91 7.73 21.93
C LEU A 18 -3.43 8.14 21.97
N CYS A 19 -2.51 7.19 21.82
CA CYS A 19 -1.07 7.48 21.80
C CYS A 19 -0.68 8.46 20.67
N ILE A 20 -1.26 8.30 19.47
CA ILE A 20 -1.00 9.24 18.37
C ILE A 20 -1.60 10.62 18.66
N LYS A 21 -2.81 10.66 19.22
CA LYS A 21 -3.47 11.90 19.60
C LYS A 21 -2.67 12.65 20.67
N ASP A 22 -2.14 11.94 21.65
CA ASP A 22 -1.32 12.49 22.74
C ASP A 22 0.06 12.97 22.23
N LEU A 23 0.62 12.30 21.21
CA LEU A 23 1.85 12.75 20.55
C LEU A 23 1.66 14.14 19.91
N ASN A 24 0.44 14.46 19.45
CA ASN A 24 0.03 15.75 18.89
C ASN A 24 1.05 16.37 17.91
N SER A 25 1.58 15.53 17.00
CA SER A 25 2.60 15.94 16.04
C SER A 25 2.22 15.50 14.61
N PRO A 26 1.28 16.21 13.97
CA PRO A 26 0.77 15.83 12.65
C PRO A 26 1.84 15.76 11.55
N THR A 27 2.93 16.52 11.69
CA THR A 27 4.07 16.50 10.78
C THR A 27 4.84 15.18 10.80
N PHE A 28 4.70 14.38 11.86
CA PHE A 28 5.36 13.08 11.99
C PHE A 28 4.54 11.93 11.41
N TYR A 29 3.25 12.13 11.13
CA TYR A 29 2.35 11.06 10.70
C TYR A 29 2.80 10.36 9.41
N PRO A 30 3.30 11.02 8.36
CA PRO A 30 3.79 10.35 7.16
C PRO A 30 4.97 9.43 7.45
N SER A 31 5.91 9.90 8.27
CA SER A 31 7.08 9.11 8.69
C SER A 31 6.64 7.91 9.52
N MET A 32 5.69 8.09 10.44
CA MET A 32 5.11 7.00 11.22
C MET A 32 4.47 5.93 10.33
N ILE A 33 3.64 6.34 9.35
CA ILE A 33 3.02 5.43 8.37
C ILE A 33 4.09 4.67 7.60
N SER A 34 5.12 5.37 7.09
CA SER A 34 6.21 4.75 6.34
C SER A 34 6.94 3.69 7.16
N ILE A 35 7.33 4.01 8.39
CA ILE A 35 8.01 3.07 9.28
C ILE A 35 7.14 1.85 9.56
N TRP A 36 5.85 2.05 9.88
CA TRP A 36 4.95 0.95 10.20
C TRP A 36 4.75 0.00 9.02
N VAL A 37 4.54 0.54 7.82
CA VAL A 37 4.37 -0.27 6.62
C VAL A 37 5.65 -1.01 6.28
N THR A 38 6.81 -0.35 6.30
CA THR A 38 8.09 -0.98 6.00
C THR A 38 8.43 -2.10 6.99
N ASP A 39 8.25 -1.88 8.30
CA ASP A 39 8.47 -2.93 9.32
C ASP A 39 7.51 -4.12 9.12
N SER A 40 6.27 -3.86 8.68
CA SER A 40 5.28 -4.92 8.45
C SER A 40 5.68 -5.92 7.35
N PHE A 41 6.62 -5.56 6.46
CA PHE A 41 7.07 -6.45 5.39
C PHE A 41 7.74 -7.72 5.91
N GLU A 42 8.30 -7.70 7.13
CA GLU A 42 8.94 -8.86 7.75
C GLU A 42 8.02 -9.60 8.74
N ARG A 43 6.81 -9.07 9.00
CA ARG A 43 5.87 -9.62 9.99
C ARG A 43 5.02 -10.77 9.44
N LYS A 44 4.11 -11.34 10.24
CA LYS A 44 3.17 -12.38 9.75
C LYS A 44 1.94 -11.74 9.11
N ASP A 45 1.24 -12.49 8.26
CA ASP A 45 0.03 -12.02 7.55
C ASP A 45 -1.03 -11.43 8.50
N MET A 46 -1.24 -12.04 9.67
CA MET A 46 -2.16 -11.51 10.68
C MET A 46 -1.77 -10.09 11.16
N GLU A 47 -0.48 -9.83 11.36
CA GLU A 47 0.00 -8.51 11.82
C GLU A 47 -0.15 -7.46 10.71
N ARG A 48 0.08 -7.85 9.45
CA ARG A 48 -0.11 -6.99 8.27
C ARG A 48 -1.58 -6.60 8.09
N ASP A 49 -2.50 -7.56 8.25
CA ASP A 49 -3.94 -7.30 8.18
C ASP A 49 -4.41 -6.37 9.32
N LEU A 50 -3.85 -6.52 10.52
CA LEU A 50 -4.11 -5.63 11.64
C LEU A 50 -3.59 -4.22 11.35
N LEU A 51 -2.41 -4.07 10.75
CA LEU A 51 -1.89 -2.76 10.34
C LEU A 51 -2.78 -2.10 9.30
N ALA A 52 -3.21 -2.82 8.27
CA ALA A 52 -4.11 -2.27 7.25
C ALA A 52 -5.41 -1.74 7.87
N LYS A 53 -6.03 -2.54 8.76
CA LYS A 53 -7.24 -2.14 9.50
C LYS A 53 -6.99 -0.91 10.37
N LEU A 54 -5.87 -0.88 11.09
CA LEU A 54 -5.48 0.28 11.90
C LEU A 54 -5.40 1.54 11.03
N LEU A 55 -4.63 1.53 9.93
CA LEU A 55 -4.49 2.68 9.05
C LEU A 55 -5.84 3.20 8.54
N ILE A 56 -6.73 2.29 8.13
CA ILE A 56 -8.10 2.63 7.70
C ILE A 56 -8.91 3.25 8.83
N ASN A 57 -8.88 2.65 10.02
CA ASN A 57 -9.65 3.14 11.18
C ASN A 57 -9.16 4.50 11.65
N LEU A 58 -7.84 4.74 11.63
CA LEU A 58 -7.27 6.04 11.93
C LEU A 58 -7.66 7.09 10.88
N ALA A 59 -7.71 6.71 9.61
CA ALA A 59 -8.10 7.61 8.52
C ALA A 59 -9.60 7.96 8.52
N LYS A 60 -10.46 6.98 8.88
CA LYS A 60 -11.92 7.15 8.93
C LYS A 60 -12.42 7.62 10.30
N SER A 61 -11.53 7.82 11.26
CA SER A 61 -11.88 8.29 12.59
C SER A 61 -12.59 9.65 12.52
N HIS A 62 -13.62 9.85 13.35
CA HIS A 62 -14.37 11.11 13.39
C HIS A 62 -13.51 12.34 13.72
N ASP A 63 -12.38 12.13 14.38
CA ASP A 63 -11.43 13.18 14.76
C ASP A 63 -10.47 13.55 13.61
N GLY A 64 -10.54 12.88 12.45
CA GLY A 64 -9.68 13.16 11.30
C GLY A 64 -8.20 12.92 11.58
N MET A 65 -7.88 11.89 12.38
CA MET A 65 -6.56 11.72 12.97
C MET A 65 -5.46 11.51 11.92
N LEU A 66 -5.75 10.76 10.86
CA LEU A 66 -4.94 10.71 9.64
C LEU A 66 -5.77 11.24 8.48
N ASN A 67 -5.27 12.26 7.78
CA ASN A 67 -5.87 12.69 6.54
C ASN A 67 -5.23 11.99 5.34
N GLN A 68 -5.90 12.10 4.20
CA GLN A 68 -5.47 11.48 2.95
C GLN A 68 -4.07 11.92 2.53
N ASP A 69 -3.71 13.20 2.68
CA ASP A 69 -2.37 13.72 2.36
C ASP A 69 -1.27 13.08 3.23
N GLN A 70 -1.53 12.84 4.52
CA GLN A 70 -0.54 12.17 5.38
C GLN A 70 -0.31 10.72 4.95
N LEU A 71 -1.38 10.00 4.59
CA LEU A 71 -1.28 8.64 4.05
C LEU A 71 -0.52 8.60 2.74
N ILE A 72 -0.86 9.49 1.80
CA ILE A 72 -0.20 9.61 0.50
C ILE A 72 1.31 9.81 0.68
N LYS A 73 1.71 10.79 1.50
CA LYS A 73 3.15 11.06 1.78
C LYS A 73 3.87 9.89 2.46
N GLY A 74 3.17 9.20 3.37
CA GLY A 74 3.70 7.99 4.00
C GLY A 74 3.94 6.89 2.97
N PHE A 75 2.96 6.64 2.10
CA PHE A 75 3.06 5.64 1.04
C PHE A 75 4.07 5.99 -0.05
N GLU A 76 4.22 7.26 -0.42
CA GLU A 76 5.30 7.76 -1.28
C GLU A 76 6.67 7.36 -0.71
N SER A 77 6.86 7.56 0.60
CA SER A 77 8.11 7.20 1.28
C SER A 77 8.36 5.69 1.28
N VAL A 78 7.32 4.88 1.46
CA VAL A 78 7.42 3.41 1.37
C VAL A 78 7.81 2.97 -0.04
N LEU A 79 7.14 3.52 -1.06
CA LEU A 79 7.40 3.19 -2.46
C LEU A 79 8.83 3.57 -2.87
N ALA A 80 9.35 4.69 -2.37
CA ALA A 80 10.73 5.12 -2.61
C ALA A 80 11.76 4.10 -2.08
N THR A 81 11.46 3.41 -0.98
CA THR A 81 12.34 2.39 -0.38
C THR A 81 11.96 0.95 -0.73
N LEU A 82 10.94 0.74 -1.58
CA LEU A 82 10.41 -0.61 -1.80
C LEU A 82 11.39 -1.50 -2.56
N GLU A 83 12.21 -0.94 -3.46
CA GLU A 83 13.24 -1.70 -4.17
C GLU A 83 14.22 -2.37 -3.19
N ASP A 84 14.70 -1.60 -2.21
CA ASP A 84 15.58 -2.13 -1.16
C ASP A 84 14.83 -3.13 -0.27
N ALA A 85 13.60 -2.79 0.14
CA ALA A 85 12.80 -3.66 0.99
C ALA A 85 12.49 -5.03 0.36
N VAL A 86 12.38 -5.12 -0.97
CA VAL A 86 12.19 -6.39 -1.69
C VAL A 86 13.43 -7.28 -1.63
N ASN A 87 14.63 -6.71 -1.50
CA ASN A 87 15.85 -7.49 -1.33
C ASN A 87 15.86 -8.25 0.01
N ASP A 88 15.32 -7.63 1.06
CA ASP A 88 15.22 -8.24 2.40
C ASP A 88 13.95 -9.11 2.54
N ALA A 89 12.83 -8.66 1.98
CA ALA A 89 11.54 -9.31 2.02
C ALA A 89 10.95 -9.45 0.60
N PRO A 90 11.16 -10.59 -0.09
CA PRO A 90 10.75 -10.79 -1.49
C PRO A 90 9.24 -10.64 -1.79
N LYS A 91 8.40 -10.58 -0.75
CA LYS A 91 6.95 -10.38 -0.86
C LYS A 91 6.49 -8.96 -0.49
N ALA A 92 7.42 -8.03 -0.23
CA ALA A 92 7.09 -6.68 0.20
C ALA A 92 6.15 -5.96 -0.78
N ALA A 93 6.38 -6.10 -2.10
CA ALA A 93 5.53 -5.53 -3.13
C ALA A 93 4.11 -6.10 -3.12
N GLU A 94 3.97 -7.42 -2.99
CA GLU A 94 2.67 -8.08 -2.81
C GLU A 94 1.95 -7.56 -1.56
N PHE A 95 2.65 -7.43 -0.42
CA PHE A 95 2.03 -6.95 0.82
C PHE A 95 1.62 -5.49 0.76
N LEU A 96 2.43 -4.64 0.12
CA LEU A 96 2.06 -3.26 -0.12
C LEU A 96 0.79 -3.18 -0.98
N GLY A 97 0.70 -4.02 -2.03
CA GLY A 97 -0.49 -4.13 -2.86
C GLY A 97 -1.75 -4.55 -2.08
N ARG A 98 -1.62 -5.48 -1.12
CA ARG A 98 -2.72 -5.85 -0.21
C ARG A 98 -3.19 -4.67 0.63
N ILE A 99 -2.27 -3.88 1.21
CA ILE A 99 -2.62 -2.68 2.00
C ILE A 99 -3.37 -1.68 1.12
N PHE A 100 -2.86 -1.39 -0.08
CA PHE A 100 -3.51 -0.49 -1.03
C PHE A 100 -4.89 -0.97 -1.45
N ALA A 101 -5.08 -2.26 -1.70
CA ALA A 101 -6.40 -2.81 -2.01
C ALA A 101 -7.41 -2.52 -0.89
N LYS A 102 -7.02 -2.72 0.38
CA LYS A 102 -7.88 -2.44 1.54
C LYS A 102 -8.24 -0.95 1.63
N VAL A 103 -7.25 -0.08 1.46
CA VAL A 103 -7.44 1.39 1.48
C VAL A 103 -8.39 1.83 0.36
N ILE A 104 -8.29 1.24 -0.84
CA ILE A 104 -9.19 1.51 -1.97
C ILE A 104 -10.61 1.01 -1.68
N LEU A 105 -10.76 -0.23 -1.21
CA LEU A 105 -12.06 -0.83 -0.89
C LEU A 105 -12.83 -0.07 0.19
N GLU A 106 -12.10 0.55 1.12
CA GLU A 106 -12.67 1.35 2.20
C GLU A 106 -12.89 2.83 1.82
N ASN A 107 -12.62 3.19 0.56
CA ASN A 107 -12.73 4.54 0.00
C ASN A 107 -11.88 5.59 0.74
N VAL A 108 -10.71 5.19 1.23
CA VAL A 108 -9.77 6.08 1.93
C VAL A 108 -8.85 6.80 0.95
N ILE A 109 -8.38 6.11 -0.10
CA ILE A 109 -7.63 6.67 -1.23
C ILE A 109 -8.14 6.03 -2.51
N THR A 110 -8.24 6.80 -3.60
CA THR A 110 -8.71 6.25 -4.88
C THR A 110 -7.63 5.42 -5.58
N ILE A 111 -8.06 4.47 -6.43
CA ILE A 111 -7.11 3.70 -7.27
C ILE A 111 -6.31 4.60 -8.22
N THR A 112 -6.87 5.74 -8.63
CA THR A 112 -6.18 6.70 -9.50
C THR A 112 -4.99 7.34 -8.79
N GLU A 113 -5.17 7.72 -7.52
CA GLU A 113 -4.09 8.29 -6.71
C GLU A 113 -3.02 7.25 -6.39
N ILE A 114 -3.43 6.05 -5.95
CA ILE A 114 -2.49 4.94 -5.70
C ILE A 114 -1.73 4.59 -6.98
N GLY A 115 -2.40 4.54 -8.13
CA GLY A 115 -1.77 4.30 -9.41
C GLY A 115 -0.76 5.37 -9.79
N ARG A 116 -1.08 6.65 -9.54
CA ARG A 116 -0.12 7.75 -9.71
C ARG A 116 1.10 7.55 -8.81
N LEU A 117 0.90 7.23 -7.54
CA LEU A 117 1.99 6.97 -6.60
C LEU A 117 2.89 5.82 -7.05
N ILE A 118 2.30 4.72 -7.52
CA ILE A 118 3.07 3.57 -8.03
C ILE A 118 3.84 3.94 -9.30
N TYR A 119 3.25 4.76 -10.18
CA TYR A 119 3.88 5.19 -11.43
C TYR A 119 5.03 6.18 -11.19
N GLU A 120 4.85 7.12 -10.26
CA GLU A 120 5.85 8.09 -9.82
C GLU A 120 6.87 7.48 -8.84
N GLY A 121 6.58 6.28 -8.33
CA GLY A 121 7.45 5.56 -7.39
C GLY A 121 8.79 5.17 -8.02
N GLY A 122 9.85 5.26 -7.20
CA GLY A 122 11.23 4.98 -7.59
C GLY A 122 11.93 6.14 -8.31
N GLU A 123 13.25 6.19 -8.23
CA GLU A 123 14.05 7.19 -8.96
C GLU A 123 13.90 6.99 -10.48
N GLU A 124 13.56 8.06 -11.21
CA GLU A 124 13.55 8.10 -12.68
C GLU A 124 12.70 7.01 -13.39
N GLY A 125 11.64 6.50 -12.76
CA GLY A 125 10.76 5.48 -13.36
C GLY A 125 11.35 4.06 -13.36
N ARG A 126 12.46 3.85 -12.64
CA ARG A 126 13.14 2.54 -12.47
C ARG A 126 12.19 1.46 -11.97
N PHE A 127 11.19 1.83 -11.18
CA PHE A 127 10.19 0.95 -10.60
C PHE A 127 9.32 0.22 -11.64
N VAL A 128 9.03 0.89 -12.75
CA VAL A 128 8.35 0.30 -13.92
C VAL A 128 9.30 -0.63 -14.66
N GLU A 129 10.56 -0.23 -14.84
CA GLU A 129 11.56 -1.01 -15.58
C GLU A 129 11.88 -2.36 -14.92
N ILE A 130 11.98 -2.38 -13.58
CA ILE A 130 12.25 -3.60 -12.81
C ILE A 130 10.99 -4.45 -12.56
N GLY A 131 9.80 -3.91 -12.84
CA GLY A 131 8.52 -4.61 -12.75
C GLY A 131 7.85 -4.59 -11.37
N LEU A 132 8.40 -3.87 -10.38
CA LEU A 132 7.77 -3.71 -9.07
C LEU A 132 6.44 -2.95 -9.17
N ALA A 133 6.35 -1.97 -10.07
CA ALA A 133 5.11 -1.24 -10.32
C ALA A 133 3.98 -2.19 -10.77
N ALA A 134 4.27 -3.14 -11.65
CA ALA A 134 3.33 -4.16 -12.10
C ALA A 134 2.98 -5.15 -10.99
N GLU A 135 3.93 -5.49 -10.13
CA GLU A 135 3.73 -6.43 -9.03
C GLU A 135 2.78 -5.87 -7.96
N VAL A 136 3.03 -4.63 -7.50
CA VAL A 136 2.15 -3.95 -6.54
C VAL A 136 0.74 -3.78 -7.14
N LEU A 137 0.64 -3.30 -8.38
CA LEU A 137 -0.64 -3.10 -9.03
C LEU A 137 -1.38 -4.43 -9.27
N GLY A 138 -0.67 -5.46 -9.71
CA GLY A 138 -1.22 -6.80 -9.90
C GLY A 138 -1.83 -7.35 -8.60
N SER A 139 -1.13 -7.20 -7.49
CA SER A 139 -1.63 -7.58 -6.16
C SER A 139 -2.89 -6.80 -5.78
N ILE A 140 -2.94 -5.48 -6.03
CA ILE A 140 -4.15 -4.67 -5.77
C ILE A 140 -5.36 -5.26 -6.50
N LEU A 141 -5.22 -5.49 -7.82
CA LEU A 141 -6.31 -5.95 -8.67
C LEU A 141 -6.76 -7.36 -8.28
N GLU A 142 -5.82 -8.24 -7.92
CA GLU A 142 -6.11 -9.60 -7.46
C GLU A 142 -6.89 -9.61 -6.14
N ILE A 143 -6.52 -8.77 -5.18
CA ILE A 143 -7.22 -8.66 -3.89
C ILE A 143 -8.62 -8.08 -4.07
N ILE A 144 -8.78 -6.99 -4.84
CA ILE A 144 -10.10 -6.41 -5.10
C ILE A 144 -11.00 -7.44 -5.80
N LYS A 145 -10.46 -8.16 -6.80
CA LYS A 145 -11.19 -9.23 -7.50
C LYS A 145 -11.60 -10.36 -6.56
N SER A 146 -10.68 -10.86 -5.74
CA SER A 146 -10.96 -11.99 -4.84
C SER A 146 -11.98 -11.63 -3.76
N GLU A 147 -11.99 -10.39 -3.27
CA GLU A 147 -12.88 -9.97 -2.18
C GLU A 147 -14.24 -9.44 -2.64
N LYS A 148 -14.31 -8.75 -3.79
CA LYS A 148 -15.52 -8.10 -4.28
C LYS A 148 -16.00 -8.57 -5.65
N GLY A 149 -15.20 -9.39 -6.34
CA GLY A 149 -15.51 -9.93 -7.66
C GLY A 149 -15.16 -8.98 -8.82
N ASP A 150 -15.19 -9.53 -10.03
CA ASP A 150 -14.93 -8.80 -11.28
C ASP A 150 -15.85 -7.58 -11.52
N PRO A 151 -17.16 -7.58 -11.17
CA PRO A 151 -18.01 -6.41 -11.42
C PRO A 151 -17.52 -5.15 -10.71
N VAL A 152 -17.17 -5.27 -9.43
CA VAL A 152 -16.68 -4.15 -8.60
C VAL A 152 -15.31 -3.70 -9.08
N LEU A 153 -14.42 -4.63 -9.40
CA LEU A 153 -13.12 -4.29 -9.96
C LEU A 153 -13.26 -3.49 -11.26
N ASN A 154 -14.12 -3.93 -12.17
CA ASN A 154 -14.36 -3.26 -13.44
C ASN A 154 -14.99 -1.87 -13.26
N GLU A 155 -15.86 -1.69 -12.26
CA GLU A 155 -16.42 -0.38 -11.91
C GLU A 155 -15.32 0.58 -11.42
N ILE A 156 -14.47 0.13 -10.49
CA ILE A 156 -13.33 0.90 -9.97
C ILE A 156 -12.39 1.29 -11.11
N LEU A 157 -12.06 0.35 -12.00
CA LEU A 157 -11.18 0.61 -13.14
C LEU A 157 -11.80 1.57 -14.15
N ARG A 158 -13.10 1.42 -14.48
CA ARG A 158 -13.82 2.33 -15.40
C ARG A 158 -13.94 3.75 -14.85
N GLY A 159 -14.09 3.88 -13.54
CA GLY A 159 -14.09 5.18 -12.85
C GLY A 159 -12.69 5.81 -12.74
N SER A 160 -11.63 5.04 -13.03
CA SER A 160 -10.24 5.49 -12.97
C SER A 160 -9.71 5.89 -14.35
N SER A 161 -8.85 6.89 -14.41
CA SER A 161 -8.08 7.22 -15.63
C SER A 161 -6.79 6.40 -15.73
N LEU A 162 -6.74 5.22 -15.09
CA LEU A 162 -5.54 4.42 -14.94
C LEU A 162 -5.25 3.63 -16.23
N CYS A 163 -4.13 3.91 -16.88
CA CYS A 163 -3.66 3.12 -18.02
C CYS A 163 -2.75 1.99 -17.52
N LEU A 164 -3.28 0.77 -17.42
CA LEU A 164 -2.53 -0.42 -16.96
C LEU A 164 -1.27 -0.69 -17.79
N GLU A 165 -1.28 -0.34 -19.09
CA GLU A 165 -0.13 -0.47 -19.98
C GLU A 165 1.10 0.33 -19.51
N ASN A 166 0.89 1.43 -18.79
CA ASN A 166 1.98 2.28 -18.29
C ASN A 166 2.84 1.59 -17.22
N PHE A 167 2.32 0.52 -16.60
CA PHE A 167 2.99 -0.21 -15.53
C PHE A 167 3.78 -1.42 -16.06
N ARG A 168 3.74 -1.68 -17.37
CA ARG A 168 4.39 -2.84 -17.97
C ARG A 168 5.91 -2.66 -18.03
N PRO A 169 6.72 -3.64 -17.60
CA PRO A 169 8.18 -3.56 -17.71
C PRO A 169 8.63 -3.47 -19.18
N ARG A 170 9.65 -2.66 -19.45
CA ARG A 170 10.22 -2.45 -20.80
C ARG A 170 10.90 -3.70 -21.39
N ASP A 171 11.42 -4.60 -20.55
CA ASP A 171 12.07 -5.84 -20.97
C ASP A 171 11.25 -7.08 -20.58
N SER A 172 10.39 -7.54 -21.49
CA SER A 172 9.57 -8.74 -21.33
C SER A 172 10.36 -10.06 -21.50
N ARG A 173 11.57 -10.16 -20.94
CA ARG A 173 12.41 -11.39 -20.97
C ARG A 173 12.59 -12.09 -19.62
N LYS A 174 12.20 -11.48 -18.51
CA LYS A 174 11.98 -12.23 -17.27
C LYS A 174 10.55 -12.74 -17.32
N SER A 175 10.35 -14.05 -17.30
CA SER A 175 9.00 -14.60 -17.24
C SER A 175 8.32 -14.06 -15.99
N CYS A 176 7.36 -13.15 -16.15
CA CYS A 176 6.39 -12.84 -15.10
C CYS A 176 5.74 -14.16 -14.70
N ARG A 177 6.24 -14.78 -13.63
CA ARG A 177 5.66 -16.03 -13.10
C ARG A 177 4.35 -15.79 -12.36
N PHE A 178 3.91 -14.54 -12.19
CA PHE A 178 2.80 -14.21 -11.30
C PHE A 178 1.87 -13.11 -11.83
N VAL A 179 1.75 -12.94 -13.15
CA VAL A 179 0.54 -12.30 -13.70
C VAL A 179 -0.44 -13.43 -14.01
N PRO A 180 -1.60 -13.52 -13.32
CA PRO A 180 -2.64 -14.48 -13.66
C PRO A 180 -2.93 -14.40 -15.16
N SER A 181 -3.03 -15.55 -15.83
CA SER A 181 -3.24 -15.64 -17.29
C SER A 181 -4.46 -14.85 -17.80
N SER A 182 -5.33 -14.40 -16.90
CA SER A 182 -6.50 -13.55 -17.15
C SER A 182 -6.18 -12.14 -17.65
N TYR A 183 -4.93 -11.67 -17.50
CA TYR A 183 -4.49 -10.32 -17.91
C TYR A 183 -3.35 -10.33 -18.93
N ARG A 184 -3.05 -11.49 -19.56
CA ARG A 184 -2.29 -11.49 -20.81
C ARG A 184 -3.26 -11.12 -21.93
N ILE A 185 -3.17 -9.89 -22.41
CA ILE A 185 -3.77 -9.49 -23.69
C ILE A 185 -3.09 -10.27 -24.82
#